data_AF-A0A1F3YG07-F1
#
_entry.id   AF-A0A1F3YG07-F1
#
_cell.length_a   1.000
_cell.length_b   1.000
_cell.length_c   1.000
_cell.angle_alpha   90.00
_cell.angle_beta   90.00
_cell.angle_gamma   90.00
#
_symmetry.space_group_name_H-M   'P 1'
#
loop_
_entity.id
_entity.type
_entity.pdbx_description
1 polymer ?
#
loop_
_entity_poly.entity_id
_entity_poly.type
_entity_poly.pdbx_seq_one_letter_code
_entity_poly.pdbx_strand_id
1 'polypeptide(L)'
;MGHLRLPNNKTASFAQRVVQATNALIADYGPTIAFTRLAGIPVAIPQSILQAFRAMSATERKLALTRLCSDGRTPLRLLQTLFLFRKVAEGDDRAIFDATVDRLLDGWRKTAELFTAVLKWTNAAYAHDSDWVALSAADRLALVWTHADRLTGFLLEMQFDTERITRDFAANHRQATVHQRLHLDPGYHDAAANPDTIGPDCLLFHGLGYVLDGDTADSVLSSAHLASARDLLTMEAEGTRVTSVWLFANRECANNDLSSFFVLRPKGLPTLDASPAAVSQTIDSLLRELETDSTSSTAWIGVLGLGNPALAPSDRERLLAVLENVDLRRFVERDADDMFLCRLVVDCWSRLGDRDSYPKIVVRLERLAAHLALQHQGVVSTTMSGSLNSAAHRDLSQLVEAAALSARAADGPESFSRLGDALVRLAAAWPNAAPLFRVILSNVMVREPTALSKELWKSLLVMRTY
;
A
#
# COMPACT_ATOMS: atom_id res chain seq x y z
N MET A 1 -19.85 -4.88 -6.03
CA MET A 1 -20.11 -6.32 -6.27
C MET A 1 -20.99 -6.61 -7.48
N GLY A 2 -22.16 -5.96 -7.65
CA GLY A 2 -23.08 -6.26 -8.77
C GLY A 2 -22.48 -6.11 -10.18
N HIS A 3 -21.53 -5.20 -10.38
CA HIS A 3 -20.82 -5.05 -11.66
C HIS A 3 -20.09 -6.33 -12.09
N LEU A 4 -19.32 -6.90 -11.18
CA LEU A 4 -18.57 -8.14 -11.38
C LEU A 4 -19.44 -9.39 -11.25
N ARG A 5 -20.66 -9.27 -10.68
CA ARG A 5 -21.53 -10.39 -10.31
C ARG A 5 -20.87 -11.41 -9.37
N LEU A 6 -19.96 -10.95 -8.51
CA LEU A 6 -19.34 -11.82 -7.50
C LEU A 6 -20.42 -12.40 -6.58
N PRO A 7 -20.55 -13.73 -6.48
CA PRO A 7 -21.54 -14.36 -5.61
C PRO A 7 -21.22 -14.05 -4.14
N ASN A 8 -22.27 -13.88 -3.34
CA ASN A 8 -22.14 -13.69 -1.89
C ASN A 8 -22.01 -15.06 -1.20
N ASN A 9 -20.96 -15.80 -1.54
CA ASN A 9 -20.64 -17.09 -0.93
C ASN A 9 -19.35 -16.97 -0.10
N LYS A 10 -19.50 -16.86 1.22
CA LYS A 10 -18.35 -16.70 2.13
C LYS A 10 -17.47 -17.95 2.28
N THR A 11 -17.91 -19.13 1.81
CA THR A 11 -17.13 -20.37 1.92
C THR A 11 -16.19 -20.60 0.74
N ALA A 12 -16.41 -19.91 -0.39
CA ALA A 12 -15.58 -20.04 -1.58
C ALA A 12 -14.46 -19.00 -1.57
N SER A 13 -13.27 -19.39 -2.04
CA SER A 13 -12.16 -18.44 -2.20
C SER A 13 -12.52 -17.36 -3.22
N PHE A 14 -11.86 -16.20 -3.14
CA PHE A 14 -12.11 -15.11 -4.09
C PHE A 14 -11.93 -15.55 -5.55
N ALA A 15 -10.86 -16.31 -5.84
CA ALA A 15 -10.61 -16.87 -7.17
C ALA A 15 -11.76 -17.75 -7.69
N GLN A 16 -12.30 -18.64 -6.84
CA GLN A 16 -13.45 -19.49 -7.20
C GLN A 16 -14.69 -18.64 -7.52
N ARG A 17 -14.93 -17.59 -6.73
CA ARG A 17 -16.04 -16.66 -6.95
C ARG A 17 -15.88 -15.86 -8.24
N VAL A 18 -14.65 -15.43 -8.57
CA VAL A 18 -14.34 -14.79 -9.85
C VAL A 18 -14.66 -15.72 -11.01
N VAL A 19 -14.22 -16.98 -10.97
CA VAL A 19 -14.50 -17.96 -12.05
C VAL A 19 -16.00 -18.14 -12.25
N GLN A 20 -16.77 -18.31 -11.17
CA GLN A 20 -18.24 -18.43 -11.25
C GLN A 20 -18.87 -17.18 -11.86
N ALA A 21 -18.47 -15.99 -11.40
CA ALA A 21 -18.98 -14.72 -11.88
C ALA A 21 -18.64 -14.48 -13.36
N THR A 22 -17.42 -14.82 -13.76
CA THR A 22 -16.97 -14.76 -15.14
C THR A 22 -17.77 -15.68 -16.06
N ASN A 23 -18.03 -16.93 -15.65
CA ASN A 23 -18.86 -17.85 -16.44
C ASN A 23 -20.28 -17.29 -16.65
N ALA A 24 -20.88 -16.71 -15.60
CA ALA A 24 -22.18 -16.05 -15.70
C ALA A 24 -22.13 -14.81 -16.62
N LEU A 25 -21.06 -14.01 -16.56
CA LEU A 25 -20.90 -12.85 -17.44
C LEU A 25 -20.70 -13.25 -18.91
N ILE A 26 -19.96 -14.32 -19.17
CA ILE A 26 -19.76 -14.85 -20.54
C ILE A 26 -21.10 -15.33 -21.09
N ALA A 27 -21.87 -16.09 -20.31
CA ALA A 27 -23.17 -16.60 -20.75
C ALA A 27 -24.16 -15.48 -21.09
N ASP A 28 -24.20 -14.42 -20.27
CA ASP A 28 -25.21 -13.36 -20.41
C ASP A 28 -24.82 -12.25 -21.39
N TYR A 29 -23.53 -11.93 -21.50
CA TYR A 29 -23.05 -10.74 -22.24
C TYR A 29 -21.93 -11.04 -23.23
N GLY A 30 -21.46 -12.28 -23.30
CA GLY A 30 -20.34 -12.68 -24.12
C GLY A 30 -18.97 -12.37 -23.52
N PRO A 31 -17.92 -12.97 -24.07
CA PRO A 31 -16.55 -12.92 -23.55
C PRO A 31 -15.93 -11.52 -23.53
N THR A 32 -16.21 -10.67 -24.53
CA THR A 32 -15.64 -9.31 -24.59
C THR A 32 -16.14 -8.46 -23.42
N ILE A 33 -17.45 -8.47 -23.14
CA ILE A 33 -18.00 -7.71 -22.00
C ILE A 33 -17.52 -8.33 -20.69
N ALA A 34 -17.52 -9.65 -20.56
CA ALA A 34 -17.01 -10.33 -19.37
C ALA A 34 -15.57 -9.93 -19.06
N PHE A 35 -14.70 -9.91 -20.08
CA PHE A 35 -13.33 -9.42 -19.97
C PHE A 35 -13.27 -7.95 -19.55
N THR A 36 -13.98 -7.05 -20.23
CA THR A 36 -13.94 -5.61 -19.92
C THR A 36 -14.35 -5.32 -18.47
N ARG A 37 -15.32 -6.07 -17.91
CA ARG A 37 -15.71 -5.89 -16.50
C ARG A 37 -14.64 -6.39 -15.53
N LEU A 38 -13.96 -7.47 -15.88
CA LEU A 38 -12.93 -8.07 -15.03
C LEU A 38 -11.58 -7.34 -15.13
N ALA A 39 -11.27 -6.75 -16.28
CA ALA A 39 -9.99 -6.09 -16.57
C ALA A 39 -9.72 -4.86 -15.69
N GLY A 40 -10.69 -4.42 -14.89
CA GLY A 40 -10.54 -3.36 -13.89
C GLY A 40 -10.05 -3.84 -12.51
N ILE A 41 -9.72 -5.12 -12.34
CA ILE A 41 -9.07 -5.65 -11.13
C ILE A 41 -7.77 -6.39 -11.47
N PRO A 42 -6.76 -6.38 -10.57
CA PRO A 42 -5.42 -6.87 -10.87
C PRO A 42 -5.30 -8.39 -10.66
N VAL A 43 -6.25 -9.17 -11.19
CA VAL A 43 -6.30 -10.63 -11.08
C VAL A 43 -5.94 -11.30 -12.39
N ALA A 44 -5.40 -12.51 -12.35
CA ALA A 44 -5.17 -13.28 -13.57
C ALA A 44 -6.48 -13.52 -14.33
N ILE A 45 -6.46 -13.40 -15.67
CA ILE A 45 -7.62 -13.70 -16.50
C ILE A 45 -8.04 -15.16 -16.30
N PRO A 46 -9.29 -15.44 -15.91
CA PRO A 46 -9.79 -16.81 -15.78
C PRO A 46 -9.70 -17.57 -17.09
N GLN A 47 -9.38 -18.86 -16.97
CA GLN A 47 -9.26 -19.76 -18.11
C GLN A 47 -10.53 -19.80 -18.99
N SER A 48 -11.71 -19.57 -18.40
CA SER A 48 -12.98 -19.51 -19.15
C SER A 48 -13.05 -18.34 -20.12
N ILE A 49 -12.45 -17.18 -19.81
CA ILE A 49 -12.32 -16.08 -20.78
C ILE A 49 -11.38 -16.49 -21.91
N LEU A 50 -10.22 -17.05 -21.59
CA LEU A 50 -9.24 -17.47 -22.60
C LEU A 50 -9.85 -18.50 -23.56
N GLN A 51 -10.57 -19.49 -23.03
CA GLN A 51 -11.28 -20.49 -23.83
C GLN A 51 -12.39 -19.87 -24.68
N ALA A 52 -13.19 -18.96 -24.12
CA ALA A 52 -14.26 -18.30 -24.87
C ALA A 52 -13.74 -17.41 -26.01
N PHE A 53 -12.59 -16.74 -25.83
CA PHE A 53 -11.93 -16.03 -26.94
C PHE A 53 -11.36 -17.00 -27.98
N ARG A 54 -10.72 -18.09 -27.57
CA ARG A 54 -10.19 -19.12 -28.49
C ARG A 54 -11.29 -19.81 -29.31
N ALA A 55 -12.50 -19.92 -28.76
CA ALA A 55 -13.65 -20.50 -29.44
C ALA A 55 -14.29 -19.56 -30.50
N MET A 56 -13.95 -18.27 -30.51
CA MET A 56 -14.35 -17.37 -31.59
C MET A 56 -13.67 -17.73 -32.90
N SER A 57 -14.29 -17.38 -34.04
CA SER A 57 -13.57 -17.41 -35.31
C SER A 57 -12.38 -16.44 -35.29
N ALA A 58 -11.35 -16.70 -36.11
CA ALA A 58 -10.16 -15.86 -36.17
C ALA A 58 -10.49 -14.38 -36.47
N THR A 59 -11.46 -14.13 -37.36
CA THR A 59 -11.94 -12.78 -37.71
C THR A 59 -12.63 -12.09 -36.54
N GLU A 60 -13.57 -12.77 -35.87
CA GLU A 60 -14.28 -12.21 -34.70
C GLU A 60 -13.32 -11.92 -33.55
N ARG A 61 -12.39 -12.84 -33.31
CA ARG A 61 -11.37 -12.71 -32.27
C ARG A 61 -10.46 -11.52 -32.54
N LYS A 62 -9.96 -11.38 -33.77
CA LYS A 62 -9.12 -10.24 -34.18
C LYS A 62 -9.86 -8.91 -34.05
N LEU A 63 -11.14 -8.86 -34.44
CA LEU A 63 -11.97 -7.67 -34.26
C LEU A 63 -12.16 -7.33 -32.77
N ALA A 64 -12.46 -8.33 -31.95
CA ALA A 64 -12.62 -8.17 -30.51
C ALA A 64 -11.33 -7.68 -29.84
N LEU A 65 -10.18 -8.28 -30.16
CA LEU A 65 -8.87 -7.88 -29.65
C LEU A 65 -8.50 -6.46 -30.08
N THR A 66 -8.65 -6.12 -31.36
CA THR A 66 -8.42 -4.77 -31.89
C THR A 66 -9.23 -3.73 -31.13
N ARG A 67 -10.51 -4.02 -30.87
CA ARG A 67 -11.40 -3.14 -30.11
C ARG A 67 -10.98 -3.02 -28.64
N LEU A 68 -10.62 -4.12 -27.99
CA LEU A 68 -10.13 -4.07 -26.61
C LEU A 68 -8.83 -3.29 -26.48
N CYS A 69 -7.95 -3.39 -27.48
CA CYS A 69 -6.77 -2.56 -27.59
C CYS A 69 -7.22 -1.10 -27.71
N SER A 70 -8.04 -0.71 -28.68
CA SER A 70 -8.44 0.70 -28.86
C SER A 70 -9.18 1.30 -27.65
N ASP A 71 -10.06 0.52 -27.01
CA ASP A 71 -10.96 0.99 -25.96
C ASP A 71 -10.30 0.98 -24.57
N GLY A 72 -9.20 0.24 -24.38
CA GLY A 72 -8.41 0.25 -23.15
C GLY A 72 -7.77 1.62 -22.91
N ARG A 73 -8.12 2.28 -21.81
CA ARG A 73 -7.62 3.64 -21.47
C ARG A 73 -6.82 3.69 -20.18
N THR A 74 -7.17 2.84 -19.23
CA THR A 74 -6.50 2.73 -17.94
C THR A 74 -5.28 1.81 -18.04
N PRO A 75 -4.21 2.05 -17.27
CA PRO A 75 -3.05 1.18 -17.23
C PRO A 75 -3.40 -0.31 -17.00
N LEU A 76 -4.32 -0.57 -16.07
CA LEU A 76 -4.69 -1.94 -15.70
C LEU A 76 -5.38 -2.69 -16.85
N ARG A 77 -6.39 -2.08 -17.48
CA ARG A 77 -7.03 -2.67 -18.67
C ARG A 77 -6.04 -2.90 -19.81
N LEU A 78 -5.11 -1.98 -20.05
CA LEU A 78 -4.11 -2.15 -21.11
C LEU A 78 -3.21 -3.35 -20.85
N LEU A 79 -2.71 -3.52 -19.62
CA LEU A 79 -1.93 -4.68 -19.21
C LEU A 79 -2.73 -5.99 -19.37
N GLN A 80 -3.99 -6.01 -18.93
CA GLN A 80 -4.89 -7.16 -19.08
C GLN A 80 -5.15 -7.48 -20.55
N THR A 81 -5.35 -6.46 -21.39
CA THR A 81 -5.58 -6.64 -22.83
C THR A 81 -4.34 -7.18 -23.52
N LEU A 82 -3.14 -6.66 -23.19
CA LEU A 82 -1.87 -7.17 -23.73
C LEU A 82 -1.66 -8.64 -23.36
N PHE A 83 -1.93 -9.03 -22.11
CA PHE A 83 -1.88 -10.43 -21.71
C PHE A 83 -2.88 -11.30 -22.49
N LEU A 84 -4.15 -10.87 -22.58
CA LEU A 84 -5.18 -11.58 -23.34
C LEU A 84 -4.74 -11.76 -24.79
N PHE A 85 -4.28 -10.68 -25.43
CA PHE A 85 -3.80 -10.67 -26.80
C PHE A 85 -2.72 -11.74 -27.01
N ARG A 86 -1.69 -11.78 -26.16
CA ARG A 86 -0.63 -12.80 -26.25
C ARG A 86 -1.16 -14.24 -26.13
N LYS A 87 -2.21 -14.46 -25.36
CA LYS A 87 -2.73 -15.81 -25.08
C LYS A 87 -3.71 -16.33 -26.11
N VAL A 88 -4.32 -15.46 -26.92
CA VAL A 88 -5.42 -15.85 -27.82
C VAL A 88 -5.30 -15.30 -29.24
N ALA A 89 -4.42 -14.35 -29.52
CA ALA A 89 -4.17 -13.92 -30.90
C ALA A 89 -3.57 -15.06 -31.74
N GLU A 90 -3.90 -15.09 -33.02
CA GLU A 90 -3.35 -16.04 -33.99
C GLU A 90 -2.88 -15.25 -35.22
N GLY A 91 -1.85 -15.75 -35.91
CA GLY A 91 -1.28 -15.07 -37.08
C GLY A 91 -0.35 -13.91 -36.71
N ASP A 92 -0.03 -13.09 -37.71
CA ASP A 92 0.91 -11.96 -37.58
C ASP A 92 0.19 -10.66 -37.19
N ASP A 93 -0.46 -10.66 -36.02
CA ASP A 93 -1.08 -9.44 -35.45
C ASP A 93 -0.09 -8.64 -34.58
N ARG A 94 1.22 -8.84 -34.79
CA ARG A 94 2.29 -8.25 -34.00
C ARG A 94 2.24 -6.73 -33.96
N ALA A 95 1.89 -6.09 -35.08
CA ALA A 95 1.77 -4.64 -35.16
C ALA A 95 0.72 -4.05 -34.21
N ILE A 96 -0.39 -4.75 -33.96
CA ILE A 96 -1.45 -4.30 -33.04
C ILE A 96 -0.96 -4.40 -31.59
N PHE A 97 -0.24 -5.48 -31.27
CA PHE A 97 0.39 -5.66 -29.97
C PHE A 97 1.41 -4.54 -29.70
N ASP A 98 2.35 -4.34 -30.63
CA ASP A 98 3.41 -3.34 -30.49
C ASP A 98 2.84 -1.92 -30.38
N ALA A 99 1.86 -1.54 -31.21
CA ALA A 99 1.18 -0.24 -31.09
C ALA A 99 0.44 -0.06 -29.75
N THR A 100 -0.05 -1.15 -29.15
CA THR A 100 -0.69 -1.11 -27.83
C THR A 100 0.37 -0.95 -26.72
N VAL A 101 1.54 -1.58 -26.86
CA VAL A 101 2.68 -1.38 -25.96
C VAL A 101 3.20 0.06 -26.06
N ASP A 102 3.37 0.60 -27.26
CA ASP A 102 3.81 1.99 -27.47
C ASP A 102 2.89 2.96 -26.74
N ARG A 103 1.57 2.85 -26.97
CA ARG A 103 0.58 3.70 -26.29
C ARG A 103 0.59 3.53 -24.76
N LEU A 104 0.82 2.31 -24.26
CA LEU A 104 0.94 2.05 -22.82
C LEU A 104 2.14 2.79 -22.23
N LEU A 105 3.32 2.67 -22.85
CA LEU A 105 4.57 3.21 -22.34
C LEU A 105 4.64 4.73 -22.51
N ASP A 106 4.25 5.25 -23.67
CA ASP A 106 4.25 6.69 -23.97
C ASP A 106 3.30 7.47 -23.05
N GLY A 107 2.13 6.88 -22.75
CA GLY A 107 1.13 7.46 -21.85
C GLY A 107 1.31 7.12 -20.38
N TRP A 108 2.34 6.33 -20.02
CA TRP A 108 2.40 5.65 -18.71
C TRP A 108 2.38 6.63 -17.55
N ARG A 109 3.32 7.58 -17.49
CA ARG A 109 3.46 8.52 -16.35
C ARG A 109 2.14 9.22 -16.06
N LYS A 110 1.56 9.85 -17.08
CA LYS A 110 0.29 10.59 -16.99
C LYS A 110 -0.87 9.71 -16.52
N THR A 111 -1.05 8.54 -17.14
CA THR A 111 -2.23 7.69 -16.86
C THR A 111 -2.09 6.88 -15.56
N ALA A 112 -0.89 6.42 -15.23
CA ALA A 112 -0.61 5.67 -14.01
C ALA A 112 -0.57 6.54 -12.76
N GLU A 113 -0.07 7.77 -12.84
CA GLU A 113 -0.16 8.74 -11.73
C GLU A 113 -1.62 9.08 -11.41
N LEU A 114 -2.44 9.36 -12.44
CA LEU A 114 -3.87 9.55 -12.23
C LEU A 114 -4.54 8.32 -11.62
N PHE A 115 -4.29 7.14 -12.19
CA PHE A 115 -4.88 5.90 -11.72
C PHE A 115 -4.53 5.64 -10.25
N THR A 116 -3.26 5.79 -9.87
CA THR A 116 -2.80 5.55 -8.48
C THR A 116 -3.34 6.60 -7.51
N ALA A 117 -3.44 7.88 -7.91
CA ALA A 117 -4.09 8.91 -7.09
C ALA A 117 -5.57 8.61 -6.85
N VAL A 118 -6.31 8.21 -7.90
CA VAL A 118 -7.71 7.80 -7.80
C VAL A 118 -7.87 6.52 -6.97
N LEU A 119 -6.94 5.57 -7.08
CA LEU A 119 -6.93 4.32 -6.32
C LEU A 119 -6.80 4.58 -4.81
N LYS A 120 -5.81 5.39 -4.41
CA LYS A 120 -5.59 5.78 -3.01
C LYS A 120 -6.74 6.62 -2.47
N TRP A 121 -7.25 7.55 -3.27
CA TRP A 121 -8.44 8.31 -2.89
C TRP A 121 -9.66 7.41 -2.69
N THR A 122 -9.88 6.43 -3.58
CA THR A 122 -10.99 5.47 -3.48
C THR A 122 -10.87 4.64 -2.20
N ASN A 123 -9.65 4.17 -1.88
CA ASN A 123 -9.36 3.47 -0.62
C ASN A 123 -9.78 4.30 0.59
N ALA A 124 -9.32 5.56 0.66
CA ALA A 124 -9.64 6.48 1.75
C ALA A 124 -11.14 6.85 1.80
N ALA A 125 -11.79 7.01 0.65
CA ALA A 125 -13.21 7.36 0.58
C ALA A 125 -14.11 6.27 1.16
N TYR A 126 -13.81 5.00 0.88
CA TYR A 126 -14.56 3.86 1.40
C TYR A 126 -14.28 3.53 2.87
N ALA A 127 -13.17 4.00 3.43
CA ALA A 127 -12.82 3.72 4.83
C ALA A 127 -13.85 4.25 5.86
N HIS A 128 -14.80 5.11 5.45
CA HIS A 128 -15.90 5.58 6.29
C HIS A 128 -17.21 4.79 6.13
N ASP A 129 -17.27 3.89 5.15
CA ASP A 129 -18.45 3.09 4.84
C ASP A 129 -18.42 1.80 5.67
N SER A 130 -19.35 1.68 6.63
CA SER A 130 -19.44 0.51 7.50
C SER A 130 -19.71 -0.79 6.73
N ASP A 131 -20.45 -0.71 5.63
CA ASP A 131 -20.75 -1.89 4.82
C ASP A 131 -19.49 -2.36 4.09
N TRP A 132 -18.65 -1.42 3.63
CA TRP A 132 -17.34 -1.74 3.06
C TRP A 132 -16.40 -2.33 4.11
N VAL A 133 -16.30 -1.73 5.30
CA VAL A 133 -15.44 -2.24 6.40
C VAL A 133 -15.83 -3.67 6.79
N ALA A 134 -17.12 -4.01 6.73
CA ALA A 134 -17.61 -5.36 7.05
C ALA A 134 -17.32 -6.41 5.97
N LEU A 135 -16.81 -6.03 4.80
CA LEU A 135 -16.42 -6.96 3.74
C LEU A 135 -15.09 -7.66 4.06
N SER A 136 -14.88 -8.82 3.43
CA SER A 136 -13.56 -9.47 3.45
C SER A 136 -12.49 -8.56 2.84
N ALA A 137 -11.21 -8.76 3.21
CA ALA A 137 -10.11 -7.98 2.63
C ALA A 137 -10.09 -8.06 1.09
N ALA A 138 -10.25 -9.26 0.52
CA ALA A 138 -10.29 -9.45 -0.92
C ALA A 138 -11.47 -8.71 -1.60
N ASP A 139 -12.66 -8.72 -0.99
CA ASP A 139 -13.82 -8.00 -1.53
C ASP A 139 -13.66 -6.48 -1.46
N ARG A 140 -13.07 -5.97 -0.37
CA ARG A 140 -12.71 -4.55 -0.25
C ARG A 140 -11.73 -4.13 -1.34
N LEU A 141 -10.66 -4.89 -1.54
CA LEU A 141 -9.67 -4.64 -2.59
C LEU A 141 -10.33 -4.68 -3.96
N ALA A 142 -11.10 -5.71 -4.27
CA ALA A 142 -11.80 -5.82 -5.55
C ALA A 142 -12.71 -4.61 -5.83
N LEU A 143 -13.42 -4.11 -4.82
CA LEU A 143 -14.27 -2.93 -4.94
C LEU A 143 -13.42 -1.67 -5.23
N VAL A 144 -12.36 -1.45 -4.45
CA VAL A 144 -11.48 -0.28 -4.59
C VAL A 144 -10.84 -0.24 -5.98
N TRP A 145 -10.25 -1.36 -6.42
CA TRP A 145 -9.63 -1.49 -7.74
C TRP A 145 -10.65 -1.28 -8.88
N THR A 146 -11.81 -1.94 -8.81
CA THR A 146 -12.87 -1.79 -9.82
C THR A 146 -13.35 -0.34 -9.91
N HIS A 147 -13.58 0.31 -8.77
CA HIS A 147 -14.07 1.67 -8.73
C HIS A 147 -13.02 2.65 -9.28
N ALA A 148 -11.76 2.50 -8.88
CA ALA A 148 -10.67 3.32 -9.38
C ALA A 148 -10.50 3.19 -10.89
N ASP A 149 -10.48 1.97 -11.42
CA ASP A 149 -10.42 1.71 -12.87
C ASP A 149 -11.55 2.39 -13.63
N ARG A 150 -12.80 2.25 -13.17
CA ARG A 150 -13.96 2.86 -13.83
C ARG A 150 -13.91 4.38 -13.78
N LEU A 151 -13.56 4.95 -12.63
CA LEU A 151 -13.49 6.40 -12.46
C LEU A 151 -12.35 6.99 -13.31
N THR A 152 -11.17 6.38 -13.31
CA THR A 152 -10.07 6.80 -14.19
C THR A 152 -10.45 6.68 -15.66
N GLY A 153 -11.08 5.57 -16.07
CA GLY A 153 -11.56 5.39 -17.43
C GLY A 153 -12.52 6.50 -17.87
N PHE A 154 -13.47 6.86 -17.01
CA PHE A 154 -14.41 7.97 -17.24
C PHE A 154 -13.68 9.32 -17.35
N LEU A 155 -12.74 9.60 -16.45
CA LEU A 155 -11.99 10.86 -16.46
C LEU A 155 -11.15 11.03 -17.73
N LEU A 156 -10.49 9.95 -18.17
CA LEU A 156 -9.75 9.92 -19.43
C LEU A 156 -10.68 10.03 -20.63
N GLU A 157 -11.91 9.52 -20.54
CA GLU A 157 -12.90 9.61 -21.61
C GLU A 157 -13.46 11.00 -21.82
N MET A 158 -13.68 11.72 -20.74
CA MET A 158 -14.10 13.13 -20.79
C MET A 158 -12.94 14.08 -21.09
N GLN A 159 -11.72 13.57 -21.33
CA GLN A 159 -10.53 14.35 -21.65
C GLN A 159 -10.20 15.43 -20.62
N PHE A 160 -10.46 15.15 -19.33
CA PHE A 160 -10.06 16.06 -18.28
C PHE A 160 -8.54 16.25 -18.25
N ASP A 161 -8.10 17.44 -17.82
CA ASP A 161 -6.70 17.72 -17.54
C ASP A 161 -6.18 16.77 -16.46
N THR A 162 -5.40 15.79 -16.89
CA THR A 162 -4.95 14.70 -16.04
C THR A 162 -4.02 15.18 -14.93
N GLU A 163 -3.13 16.13 -15.19
CA GLU A 163 -2.19 16.62 -14.17
C GLU A 163 -2.92 17.38 -13.06
N ARG A 164 -3.88 18.22 -13.45
CA ARG A 164 -4.74 18.90 -12.49
C ARG A 164 -5.57 17.92 -11.66
N ILE A 165 -6.25 16.98 -12.30
CA ILE A 165 -7.11 16.03 -11.60
C ILE A 165 -6.30 15.09 -10.70
N THR A 166 -5.11 14.64 -11.12
CA THR A 166 -4.19 13.88 -10.27
C THR A 166 -3.85 14.66 -8.99
N ARG A 167 -3.49 15.94 -9.12
CA ARG A 167 -3.24 16.81 -7.96
C ARG A 167 -4.47 16.97 -7.08
N ASP A 168 -5.65 17.15 -7.67
CA ASP A 168 -6.91 17.31 -6.92
C ASP A 168 -7.25 16.03 -6.14
N PHE A 169 -7.08 14.84 -6.72
CA PHE A 169 -7.27 13.58 -5.98
C PHE A 169 -6.22 13.35 -4.90
N ALA A 170 -4.96 13.71 -5.16
CA ALA A 170 -3.88 13.62 -4.18
C ALA A 170 -4.04 14.62 -3.02
N ALA A 171 -4.58 15.81 -3.28
CA ALA A 171 -4.81 16.84 -2.27
C ALA A 171 -6.10 16.60 -1.47
N ASN A 172 -7.16 16.10 -2.12
CA ASN A 172 -8.46 15.87 -1.50
C ASN A 172 -8.62 14.46 -0.91
N HIS A 173 -7.53 13.86 -0.42
CA HIS A 173 -7.64 12.73 0.49
C HIS A 173 -8.43 13.21 1.71
N ARG A 174 -9.66 12.69 1.90
CA ARG A 174 -10.41 12.93 3.14
C ARG A 174 -9.46 12.65 4.29
N GLN A 175 -9.29 13.62 5.19
CA GLN A 175 -8.41 13.42 6.33
C GLN A 175 -8.91 12.20 7.09
N ALA A 176 -8.09 11.14 7.09
CA ALA A 176 -8.42 9.92 7.80
C ALA A 176 -8.71 10.26 9.27
N THR A 177 -9.83 9.78 9.79
CA THR A 177 -10.16 9.93 11.20
C THR A 177 -9.11 9.23 12.05
N VAL A 178 -9.04 9.57 13.33
CA VAL A 178 -8.11 8.91 14.25
C VAL A 178 -8.43 7.42 14.32
N HIS A 179 -9.72 7.06 14.35
CA HIS A 179 -10.13 5.66 14.28
C HIS A 179 -9.56 4.93 13.07
N GLN A 180 -9.60 5.53 11.88
CA GLN A 180 -9.06 4.91 10.66
C GLN A 180 -7.53 4.75 10.72
N ARG A 181 -6.82 5.73 11.29
CA ARG A 181 -5.36 5.64 11.47
C ARG A 181 -4.94 4.60 12.50
N LEU A 182 -5.81 4.32 13.47
CA LEU A 182 -5.62 3.33 14.53
C LEU A 182 -6.07 1.92 14.13
N HIS A 183 -6.89 1.79 13.09
CA HIS A 183 -7.35 0.49 12.64
C HIS A 183 -6.23 -0.26 11.91
N LEU A 184 -5.90 -1.45 12.41
CA LEU A 184 -4.94 -2.35 11.77
C LEU A 184 -5.62 -3.67 11.43
N ASP A 185 -5.73 -3.92 10.13
CA ASP A 185 -6.24 -5.15 9.56
C ASP A 185 -5.14 -5.81 8.75
N PRO A 186 -4.37 -6.75 9.31
CA PRO A 186 -3.25 -7.38 8.61
C PRO A 186 -3.66 -8.02 7.29
N GLY A 187 -4.86 -8.62 7.23
CA GLY A 187 -5.36 -9.26 6.01
C GLY A 187 -5.54 -8.29 4.85
N TYR A 188 -5.90 -7.03 5.13
CA TYR A 188 -6.03 -5.96 4.14
C TYR A 188 -4.72 -5.19 3.92
N HIS A 189 -4.04 -4.81 4.99
CA HIS A 189 -2.87 -3.93 4.93
C HIS A 189 -1.64 -4.62 4.36
N ASP A 190 -1.47 -5.93 4.63
CA ASP A 190 -0.34 -6.71 4.13
C ASP A 190 -0.68 -7.41 2.79
N ALA A 191 -1.76 -6.99 2.13
CA ALA A 191 -2.15 -7.55 0.85
C ALA A 191 -1.22 -7.11 -0.29
N ALA A 192 -0.91 -8.04 -1.19
CA ALA A 192 -0.12 -7.80 -2.40
C ALA A 192 -0.72 -6.68 -3.28
N ALA A 193 -2.04 -6.49 -3.23
CA ALA A 193 -2.77 -5.50 -4.00
C ALA A 193 -3.20 -4.27 -3.18
N ASN A 194 -2.63 -4.04 -1.99
CA ASN A 194 -2.99 -2.89 -1.16
C ASN A 194 -2.71 -1.57 -1.92
N PRO A 195 -3.73 -0.71 -2.14
CA PRO A 195 -3.62 0.62 -2.77
C PRO A 195 -2.46 1.49 -2.28
N ASP A 196 -2.17 1.46 -0.98
CA ASP A 196 -1.20 2.38 -0.38
C ASP A 196 0.24 2.00 -0.75
N THR A 197 0.45 0.73 -1.12
CA THR A 197 1.76 0.19 -1.50
C THR A 197 2.02 0.21 -3.00
N ILE A 198 1.04 0.58 -3.82
CA ILE A 198 1.15 0.53 -5.29
C ILE A 198 1.42 1.92 -5.85
N GLY A 199 2.63 2.11 -6.38
CA GLY A 199 3.03 3.24 -7.20
C GLY A 199 2.94 2.94 -8.71
N PRO A 200 3.08 3.97 -9.58
CA PRO A 200 3.10 3.81 -11.03
C PRO A 200 4.19 2.85 -11.53
N ASP A 201 5.37 2.88 -10.94
CA ASP A 201 6.49 1.99 -11.23
C ASP A 201 6.19 0.53 -10.84
N CYS A 202 5.66 0.30 -9.63
CA CYS A 202 5.26 -1.02 -9.14
C CYS A 202 4.17 -1.63 -10.03
N LEU A 203 3.17 -0.83 -10.43
CA LEU A 203 2.11 -1.24 -11.34
C LEU A 203 2.66 -1.67 -12.71
N LEU A 204 3.64 -0.93 -13.26
CA LEU A 204 4.27 -1.29 -14.53
C LEU A 204 5.07 -2.57 -14.41
N PHE A 205 5.93 -2.66 -13.39
CA PHE A 205 6.85 -3.77 -13.21
C PHE A 205 6.10 -5.11 -13.10
N HIS A 206 5.15 -5.21 -12.17
CA HIS A 206 4.36 -6.43 -12.01
C HIS A 206 3.37 -6.64 -13.17
N GLY A 207 2.86 -5.56 -13.76
CA GLY A 207 2.06 -5.62 -14.97
C GLY A 207 2.81 -6.25 -16.15
N LEU A 208 4.07 -5.88 -16.35
CA LEU A 208 4.94 -6.50 -17.34
C LEU A 208 5.24 -7.95 -16.96
N GLY A 209 5.51 -8.24 -15.68
CA GLY A 209 5.66 -9.62 -15.20
C GLY A 209 4.47 -10.50 -15.55
N TYR A 210 3.26 -9.96 -15.40
CA TYR A 210 2.03 -10.60 -15.82
C TYR A 210 1.92 -10.76 -17.34
N VAL A 211 2.12 -9.70 -18.13
CA VAL A 211 2.07 -9.75 -19.59
C VAL A 211 3.08 -10.75 -20.16
N LEU A 212 4.28 -10.85 -19.59
CA LEU A 212 5.34 -11.77 -20.00
C LEU A 212 5.02 -13.23 -19.67
N ASP A 213 4.26 -13.49 -18.61
CA ASP A 213 3.81 -14.83 -18.17
C ASP A 213 4.93 -15.88 -18.11
N GLY A 214 6.07 -15.49 -17.54
CA GLY A 214 7.22 -16.37 -17.35
C GLY A 214 8.24 -16.40 -18.50
N ASP A 215 7.92 -15.81 -19.65
CA ASP A 215 8.86 -15.61 -20.77
C ASP A 215 9.87 -14.50 -20.45
N THR A 216 11.01 -14.51 -21.16
CA THR A 216 12.00 -13.43 -21.06
C THR A 216 11.52 -12.20 -21.82
N ALA A 217 11.79 -11.01 -21.30
CA ALA A 217 11.25 -9.77 -21.83
C ALA A 217 11.69 -9.50 -23.29
N ASP A 218 12.90 -9.89 -23.67
CA ASP A 218 13.46 -9.79 -25.03
C ASP A 218 12.81 -10.74 -26.05
N SER A 219 12.16 -11.81 -25.60
CA SER A 219 11.38 -12.69 -26.47
C SER A 219 10.00 -12.12 -26.83
N VAL A 220 9.52 -11.15 -26.04
CA VAL A 220 8.16 -10.61 -26.15
C VAL A 220 8.16 -9.15 -26.61
N LEU A 221 9.09 -8.34 -26.12
CA LEU A 221 9.14 -6.89 -26.34
C LEU A 221 10.32 -6.54 -27.23
N SER A 222 10.17 -5.49 -28.04
CA SER A 222 11.28 -4.96 -28.83
C SER A 222 12.34 -4.31 -27.92
N SER A 223 13.56 -4.15 -28.42
CA SER A 223 14.62 -3.42 -27.70
C SER A 223 14.22 -1.98 -27.36
N ALA A 224 13.42 -1.32 -28.21
CA ALA A 224 12.89 0.01 -27.96
C ALA A 224 11.89 0.03 -26.80
N HIS A 225 10.97 -0.96 -26.76
CA HIS A 225 10.03 -1.13 -25.65
C HIS A 225 10.75 -1.39 -24.33
N LEU A 226 11.79 -2.23 -24.35
CA LEU A 226 12.60 -2.52 -23.16
C LEU A 226 13.31 -1.27 -22.64
N ALA A 227 13.87 -0.45 -23.54
CA ALA A 227 14.51 0.80 -23.16
C ALA A 227 13.49 1.78 -22.54
N SER A 228 12.30 1.92 -23.13
CA SER A 228 11.24 2.78 -22.61
C SER A 228 10.72 2.31 -21.25
N ALA A 229 10.46 1.00 -21.10
CA ALA A 229 10.06 0.41 -19.82
C ALA A 229 11.12 0.64 -18.73
N ARG A 230 12.41 0.46 -19.04
CA ARG A 230 13.50 0.73 -18.10
C ARG A 230 13.54 2.20 -17.66
N ASP A 231 13.36 3.12 -18.59
CA ASP A 231 13.35 4.56 -18.31
C ASP A 231 12.15 4.98 -17.42
N LEU A 232 11.06 4.19 -17.42
CA LEU A 232 9.92 4.36 -16.52
C LEU A 232 10.12 3.70 -15.14
N LEU A 233 10.97 2.68 -15.05
CA LEU A 233 11.25 1.91 -13.83
C LEU A 233 12.49 2.38 -13.06
N THR A 234 13.21 3.35 -13.61
CA THR A 234 14.39 3.98 -13.01
C THR A 234 14.09 5.43 -12.63
N MET A 235 14.81 5.93 -11.62
CA MET A 235 14.80 7.32 -11.20
C MET A 235 16.23 7.88 -11.23
N GLU A 236 16.35 9.18 -11.44
CA GLU A 236 17.64 9.86 -11.35
C GLU A 236 17.89 10.28 -9.90
N ALA A 237 19.00 9.84 -9.33
CA ALA A 237 19.48 10.20 -8.01
C ALA A 237 20.96 10.56 -8.11
N GLU A 238 21.33 11.78 -7.73
CA GLU A 238 22.72 12.26 -7.73
C GLU A 238 23.44 12.07 -9.09
N GLY A 239 22.72 12.28 -10.20
CA GLY A 239 23.25 12.10 -11.57
C GLY A 239 23.40 10.65 -12.01
N THR A 240 22.96 9.67 -11.19
CA THR A 240 22.95 8.25 -11.53
C THR A 240 21.51 7.76 -11.70
N ARG A 241 21.25 6.96 -12.73
CA ARG A 241 19.96 6.25 -12.84
C ARG A 241 19.97 5.03 -11.94
N VAL A 242 19.09 5.04 -10.94
CA VAL A 242 18.90 3.94 -10.00
C VAL A 242 17.53 3.32 -10.18
N THR A 243 17.43 2.02 -9.95
CA THR A 243 16.15 1.31 -9.92
C THR A 243 15.31 1.85 -8.77
N SER A 244 14.01 2.04 -9.00
CA SER A 244 13.12 2.41 -7.91
C SER A 244 13.16 1.35 -6.79
N VAL A 245 13.41 1.78 -5.56
CA VAL A 245 13.51 0.90 -4.39
C VAL A 245 12.21 0.14 -4.13
N TRP A 246 11.07 0.68 -4.58
CA TRP A 246 9.76 0.06 -4.43
C TRP A 246 9.59 -1.22 -5.27
N LEU A 247 10.44 -1.43 -6.29
CA LEU A 247 10.43 -2.67 -7.09
C LEU A 247 11.04 -3.87 -6.32
N PHE A 248 11.80 -3.58 -5.27
CA PHE A 248 12.40 -4.58 -4.40
C PHE A 248 11.47 -4.98 -3.25
N ALA A 249 10.29 -4.37 -3.13
CA ALA A 249 9.26 -4.79 -2.17
C ALA A 249 8.95 -6.29 -2.31
N ASN A 250 9.00 -7.05 -1.21
CA ASN A 250 8.75 -8.49 -1.22
C ASN A 250 7.25 -8.80 -1.23
N ARG A 251 6.64 -8.79 -2.43
CA ARG A 251 5.23 -9.14 -2.60
C ARG A 251 4.95 -10.64 -2.65
N GLU A 252 5.95 -11.48 -2.82
CA GLU A 252 5.75 -12.94 -2.88
C GLU A 252 5.31 -13.51 -1.54
N CYS A 253 5.73 -12.88 -0.45
CA CYS A 253 5.33 -13.24 0.92
C CYS A 253 4.04 -12.54 1.38
N ALA A 254 3.45 -11.67 0.55
CA ALA A 254 2.28 -10.88 0.91
C ALA A 254 1.00 -11.70 0.90
N ASN A 255 -0.03 -11.24 1.63
CA ASN A 255 -1.34 -11.84 1.50
C ASN A 255 -1.85 -11.65 0.05
N ASN A 256 -2.17 -12.73 -0.65
CA ASN A 256 -2.69 -12.69 -2.00
C ASN A 256 -4.08 -13.33 -2.15
N ASP A 257 -4.96 -13.11 -1.16
CA ASP A 257 -6.36 -13.58 -1.22
C ASP A 257 -7.11 -13.14 -2.49
N LEU A 258 -6.73 -11.99 -3.08
CA LEU A 258 -7.28 -11.51 -4.36
C LEU A 258 -6.81 -12.35 -5.56
N SER A 259 -5.80 -13.20 -5.40
CA SER A 259 -5.08 -13.88 -6.48
C SER A 259 -4.55 -12.89 -7.52
N SER A 260 -3.97 -11.81 -7.01
CA SER A 260 -3.44 -10.73 -7.81
C SER A 260 -2.14 -11.12 -8.51
N PHE A 261 -1.95 -10.57 -9.71
CA PHE A 261 -0.69 -10.72 -10.43
C PHE A 261 0.46 -9.86 -9.87
N PHE A 262 0.24 -9.04 -8.82
CA PHE A 262 1.29 -8.24 -8.18
C PHE A 262 2.40 -9.05 -7.49
N VAL A 263 2.26 -10.37 -7.43
CA VAL A 263 3.33 -11.27 -6.98
C VAL A 263 4.27 -11.69 -8.12
N LEU A 264 3.89 -11.43 -9.39
CA LEU A 264 4.67 -11.81 -10.56
C LEU A 264 5.73 -10.77 -10.87
N ARG A 265 6.93 -11.22 -11.25
CA ARG A 265 8.05 -10.35 -11.64
C ARG A 265 8.47 -10.63 -13.08
N PRO A 266 8.78 -9.59 -13.88
CA PRO A 266 9.28 -9.76 -15.24
C PRO A 266 10.69 -10.37 -15.24
N LYS A 267 10.95 -11.28 -16.19
CA LYS A 267 12.28 -11.87 -16.39
C LYS A 267 12.99 -11.16 -17.53
N GLY A 268 14.30 -10.98 -17.42
CA GLY A 268 15.12 -10.47 -18.52
C GLY A 268 14.93 -8.98 -18.83
N LEU A 269 14.46 -8.17 -17.86
CA LEU A 269 14.57 -6.72 -18.00
C LEU A 269 16.03 -6.31 -17.80
N PRO A 270 16.70 -5.72 -18.81
CA PRO A 270 18.11 -5.38 -18.70
C PRO A 270 18.37 -4.40 -17.56
N THR A 271 19.49 -4.56 -16.85
CA THR A 271 19.97 -3.64 -15.78
C THR A 271 19.08 -3.50 -14.54
N LEU A 272 17.97 -4.27 -14.46
CA LEU A 272 17.06 -4.31 -13.33
C LEU A 272 17.17 -5.67 -12.63
N ASP A 273 18.11 -5.83 -11.70
CA ASP A 273 18.15 -7.03 -10.86
C ASP A 273 17.19 -6.90 -9.67
N ALA A 274 15.89 -6.99 -9.97
CA ALA A 274 14.82 -7.08 -8.96
C ALA A 274 14.33 -8.54 -8.83
N SER A 275 15.24 -9.51 -8.98
CA SER A 275 14.93 -10.93 -8.81
C SER A 275 14.58 -11.24 -7.35
N PRO A 276 13.80 -12.31 -7.06
CA PRO A 276 13.51 -12.72 -5.69
C PRO A 276 14.78 -13.00 -4.87
N ALA A 277 15.82 -13.53 -5.52
CA ALA A 277 17.12 -13.77 -4.91
C ALA A 277 17.83 -12.45 -4.54
N ALA A 278 17.86 -11.47 -5.43
CA ALA A 278 18.44 -10.15 -5.14
C ALA A 278 17.70 -9.46 -4.00
N VAL A 279 16.35 -9.46 -4.01
CA VAL A 279 15.54 -8.93 -2.90
C VAL A 279 15.87 -9.61 -1.58
N SER A 280 15.93 -10.94 -1.57
CA SER A 280 16.24 -11.71 -0.36
C SER A 280 17.65 -11.40 0.15
N GLN A 281 18.63 -11.27 -0.74
CA GLN A 281 20.00 -10.91 -0.38
C GLN A 281 20.09 -9.48 0.20
N THR A 282 19.37 -8.52 -0.39
CA THR A 282 19.31 -7.15 0.13
C THR A 282 18.67 -7.12 1.52
N ILE A 283 17.54 -7.79 1.72
CA ILE A 283 16.87 -7.88 3.03
C ILE A 283 17.79 -8.54 4.06
N ASP A 284 18.46 -9.65 3.71
CA ASP A 284 19.41 -10.33 4.60
C ASP A 284 20.56 -9.42 5.02
N SER A 285 21.13 -8.65 4.09
CA SER A 285 22.19 -7.68 4.40
C SER A 285 21.72 -6.59 5.37
N LEU A 286 20.53 -6.02 5.14
CA LEU A 286 19.97 -4.98 6.00
C LEU A 286 19.63 -5.53 7.39
N LEU A 287 19.12 -6.76 7.49
CA LEU A 287 18.85 -7.40 8.77
C LEU A 287 20.13 -7.69 9.55
N ARG A 288 21.21 -8.16 8.90
CA ARG A 288 22.52 -8.33 9.56
C ARG A 288 23.08 -7.03 10.08
N GLU A 289 22.88 -5.95 9.34
CA GLU A 289 23.26 -4.61 9.78
C GLU A 289 22.47 -4.22 11.04
N LEU A 290 21.14 -4.41 11.06
CA LEU A 290 20.31 -4.13 12.24
C LEU A 290 20.62 -5.03 13.45
N GLU A 291 20.99 -6.29 13.21
CA GLU A 291 21.42 -7.23 14.24
C GLU A 291 22.74 -6.79 14.89
N THR A 292 23.61 -6.14 14.12
CA THR A 292 24.90 -5.62 14.60
C THR A 292 24.76 -4.22 15.22
N ASP A 293 24.02 -3.34 14.54
CA ASP A 293 23.72 -1.97 14.94
C ASP A 293 22.23 -1.66 14.72
N SER A 294 21.46 -1.90 15.77
CA SER A 294 20.01 -1.58 15.80
C SER A 294 19.70 -0.09 15.65
N THR A 295 20.70 0.80 15.59
CA THR A 295 20.49 2.23 15.37
C THR A 295 20.63 2.66 13.91
N SER A 296 21.06 1.80 12.98
CA SER A 296 21.28 2.20 11.58
C SER A 296 20.01 2.75 10.90
N SER A 297 20.02 4.04 10.52
CA SER A 297 18.89 4.69 9.82
C SER A 297 18.66 4.05 8.47
N THR A 298 19.74 3.83 7.71
CA THR A 298 19.71 3.25 6.38
C THR A 298 19.11 1.85 6.41
N ALA A 299 19.50 1.02 7.39
CA ALA A 299 18.97 -0.32 7.51
C ALA A 299 17.49 -0.34 7.89
N TRP A 300 17.05 0.52 8.82
CA TRP A 300 15.62 0.65 9.15
C TRP A 300 14.77 1.11 7.97
N ILE A 301 15.21 2.16 7.27
CA ILE A 301 14.53 2.68 6.08
C ILE A 301 14.47 1.59 5.00
N GLY A 302 15.58 0.89 4.78
CA GLY A 302 15.69 -0.20 3.81
C GLY A 302 14.75 -1.36 4.14
N VAL A 303 14.82 -1.92 5.34
CA VAL A 303 13.96 -3.05 5.74
C VAL A 303 12.48 -2.69 5.67
N LEU A 304 12.11 -1.46 6.03
CA LEU A 304 10.71 -1.02 5.95
C LEU A 304 10.23 -0.76 4.53
N GLY A 305 11.09 -0.19 3.69
CA GLY A 305 10.78 0.02 2.28
C GLY A 305 10.62 -1.31 1.52
N LEU A 306 11.49 -2.28 1.82
CA LEU A 306 11.55 -3.56 1.10
C LEU A 306 10.66 -4.66 1.71
N GLY A 307 10.42 -4.59 3.02
CA GLY A 307 9.61 -5.56 3.77
C GLY A 307 8.11 -5.27 3.76
N ASN A 308 7.67 -4.18 3.11
CA ASN A 308 6.26 -3.87 2.91
C ASN A 308 5.84 -4.37 1.51
N PRO A 309 4.72 -5.10 1.33
CA PRO A 309 3.68 -5.43 2.32
C PRO A 309 4.01 -6.56 3.29
N ALA A 310 4.98 -7.43 3.00
CA ALA A 310 5.33 -8.54 3.90
C ALA A 310 6.81 -8.94 3.82
N LEU A 311 7.28 -9.54 4.91
CA LEU A 311 8.59 -10.20 5.01
C LEU A 311 8.42 -11.72 4.93
N ALA A 312 9.47 -12.41 4.50
CA ALA A 312 9.53 -13.86 4.66
C ALA A 312 9.46 -14.23 6.16
N PRO A 313 8.87 -15.39 6.53
CA PRO A 313 8.71 -15.77 7.94
C PRO A 313 10.01 -15.73 8.75
N SER A 314 11.13 -16.21 8.18
CA SER A 314 12.44 -16.18 8.84
C SER A 314 12.96 -14.75 9.04
N ASP A 315 12.77 -13.88 8.07
CA ASP A 315 13.19 -12.47 8.14
C ASP A 315 12.36 -11.69 9.14
N ARG A 316 11.06 -12.01 9.22
CA ARG A 316 10.15 -11.48 10.24
C ARG A 316 10.59 -11.88 11.65
N GLU A 317 10.95 -13.13 11.88
CA GLU A 317 11.44 -13.60 13.19
C GLU A 317 12.74 -12.88 13.60
N ARG A 318 13.69 -12.75 12.67
CA ARG A 318 14.93 -12.00 12.91
C ARG A 318 14.66 -10.53 13.25
N LEU A 319 13.79 -9.87 12.48
CA LEU A 319 13.45 -8.47 12.73
C LEU A 319 12.72 -8.28 14.08
N LEU A 320 11.84 -9.21 14.46
CA LEU A 320 11.21 -9.19 15.78
C LEU A 320 12.25 -9.30 16.91
N ALA A 321 13.27 -10.15 16.75
CA ALA A 321 14.35 -10.24 17.73
C ALA A 321 15.16 -8.92 17.85
N VAL A 322 15.38 -8.21 16.74
CA VAL A 322 15.97 -6.86 16.76
C VAL A 322 15.06 -5.88 17.50
N LEU A 323 13.77 -5.86 17.16
CA LEU A 323 12.78 -4.97 17.78
C LEU A 323 12.68 -5.20 19.30
N GLU A 324 12.78 -6.45 19.75
CA GLU A 324 12.80 -6.75 21.18
C GLU A 324 14.01 -6.18 21.93
N ASN A 325 15.10 -5.85 21.24
CA ASN A 325 16.32 -5.34 21.87
C ASN A 325 16.58 -3.85 21.57
N VAL A 326 15.81 -3.24 20.67
CA VAL A 326 15.99 -1.83 20.30
C VAL A 326 15.71 -0.89 21.48
N ASP A 327 16.58 0.09 21.66
CA ASP A 327 16.41 1.19 22.60
C ASP A 327 16.17 2.49 21.83
N LEU A 328 14.93 2.97 21.83
CA LEU A 328 14.50 4.12 21.05
C LEU A 328 15.27 5.41 21.39
N ARG A 329 15.83 5.51 22.61
CA ARG A 329 16.61 6.69 23.04
C ARG A 329 17.88 6.87 22.22
N ARG A 330 18.49 5.77 21.79
CA ARG A 330 19.77 5.80 21.07
C ARG A 330 19.67 6.49 19.71
N PHE A 331 18.49 6.55 19.10
CA PHE A 331 18.29 7.32 17.87
C PHE A 331 18.46 8.82 18.13
N VAL A 332 17.78 9.33 19.15
CA VAL A 332 17.82 10.76 19.53
C VAL A 332 19.18 11.17 20.07
N GLU A 333 19.87 10.27 20.79
CA GLU A 333 21.22 10.51 21.31
C GLU A 333 22.27 10.58 20.20
N ARG A 334 22.06 9.87 19.08
CA ARG A 334 22.97 9.90 17.94
C ARG A 334 22.76 11.15 17.09
N ASP A 335 21.51 11.42 16.72
CA ASP A 335 21.13 12.58 15.92
C ASP A 335 19.72 13.03 16.31
N ALA A 336 19.54 14.33 16.57
CA ALA A 336 18.23 14.88 16.90
C ALA A 336 17.25 14.74 15.73
N ASP A 337 17.75 14.71 14.48
CA ASP A 337 16.91 14.55 13.30
C ASP A 337 16.44 13.10 13.11
N ASP A 338 17.02 12.12 13.81
CA ASP A 338 16.65 10.71 13.72
C ASP A 338 15.40 10.33 14.55
N MET A 339 14.74 11.28 15.22
CA MET A 339 13.54 11.00 16.01
C MET A 339 12.40 10.36 15.18
N PHE A 340 12.33 10.62 13.88
CA PHE A 340 11.36 9.96 13.00
C PHE A 340 11.58 8.44 12.89
N LEU A 341 12.81 7.94 13.14
CA LEU A 341 13.09 6.51 13.15
C LEU A 341 12.35 5.80 14.28
N CYS A 342 12.15 6.46 15.43
CA CYS A 342 11.35 5.90 16.52
C CYS A 342 9.93 5.57 16.04
N ARG A 343 9.33 6.47 15.25
CA ARG A 343 8.01 6.26 14.63
C ARG A 343 8.02 5.08 13.68
N LEU A 344 9.04 4.96 12.85
CA LEU A 344 9.21 3.88 11.88
C LEU A 344 9.38 2.51 12.57
N VAL A 345 10.24 2.43 13.59
CA VAL A 345 10.46 1.23 14.40
C VAL A 345 9.18 0.80 15.11
N VAL A 346 8.43 1.74 15.65
CA VAL A 346 7.15 1.45 16.33
C VAL A 346 6.07 1.03 15.34
N ASP A 347 5.97 1.65 14.17
CA ASP A 347 5.07 1.19 13.10
C ASP A 347 5.36 -0.26 12.73
N CYS A 348 6.64 -0.56 12.48
CA CYS A 348 7.13 -1.91 12.18
C CYS A 348 6.71 -2.91 13.26
N TRP A 349 6.97 -2.59 14.52
CA TRP A 349 6.67 -3.49 15.63
C TRP A 349 5.16 -3.67 15.83
N SER A 350 4.37 -2.61 15.66
CA SER A 350 2.91 -2.70 15.77
C SER A 350 2.30 -3.62 14.70
N ARG A 351 2.90 -3.65 13.50
CA ARG A 351 2.45 -4.48 12.37
C ARG A 351 2.90 -5.93 12.49
N LEU A 352 4.17 -6.14 12.82
CA LEU A 352 4.77 -7.47 12.84
C LEU A 352 4.55 -8.20 14.17
N GLY A 353 4.38 -7.45 15.26
CA GLY A 353 4.23 -7.98 16.61
C GLY A 353 2.89 -8.67 16.84
N ASP A 354 2.84 -9.43 17.92
CA ASP A 354 1.63 -10.03 18.46
C ASP A 354 0.93 -9.10 19.48
N ARG A 355 -0.10 -9.63 20.16
CA ARG A 355 -0.82 -8.88 21.21
C ARG A 355 0.07 -8.48 22.38
N ASP A 356 1.13 -9.23 22.65
CA ASP A 356 2.08 -9.00 23.75
C ASP A 356 3.14 -7.95 23.40
N SER A 357 3.18 -7.53 22.13
CA SER A 357 4.11 -6.50 21.66
C SER A 357 3.70 -5.10 22.14
N TYR A 358 2.40 -4.80 22.26
CA TYR A 358 1.92 -3.48 22.68
C TYR A 358 2.50 -3.02 24.04
N PRO A 359 2.40 -3.80 25.14
CA PRO A 359 2.98 -3.39 26.42
C PRO A 359 4.50 -3.16 26.34
N LYS A 360 5.22 -3.98 25.55
CA LYS A 360 6.68 -3.85 25.36
C LYS A 360 7.03 -2.54 24.64
N ILE A 361 6.26 -2.17 23.62
CA ILE A 361 6.44 -0.92 22.86
C ILE A 361 6.20 0.29 23.77
N VAL A 362 5.09 0.29 24.51
CA VAL A 362 4.69 1.43 25.35
C VAL A 362 5.73 1.70 26.45
N VAL A 363 6.29 0.67 27.07
CA VAL A 363 7.39 0.85 28.06
C VAL A 363 8.62 1.52 27.45
N ARG A 364 8.94 1.26 26.17
CA ARG A 364 10.07 1.93 25.49
C ARG A 364 9.73 3.37 25.13
N LEU A 365 8.50 3.64 24.70
CA LEU A 365 8.04 5.00 24.47
C LEU A 365 8.02 5.83 25.77
N GLU A 366 7.65 5.22 26.90
CA GLU A 366 7.71 5.83 28.24
C GLU A 366 9.14 6.22 28.61
N ARG A 367 10.12 5.32 28.39
CA ARG A 367 11.54 5.61 28.60
C ARG A 367 12.07 6.71 27.68
N LEU A 368 11.63 6.74 26.42
CA LEU A 368 11.96 7.79 25.48
C LEU A 368 11.38 9.14 25.94
N ALA A 369 10.12 9.17 26.38
CA ALA A 369 9.49 10.38 26.91
C ALA A 369 10.24 10.92 28.14
N ALA A 370 10.63 10.06 29.06
CA ALA A 370 11.43 10.45 30.23
C ALA A 370 12.79 11.04 29.82
N HIS A 371 13.44 10.47 28.80
CA HIS A 371 14.69 11.01 28.26
C HIS A 371 14.48 12.41 27.64
N LEU A 372 13.44 12.58 26.82
CA LEU A 372 13.10 13.88 26.21
C LEU A 372 12.73 14.93 27.26
N ALA A 373 12.09 14.53 28.36
CA ALA A 373 11.76 15.41 29.47
C ALA A 373 13.01 16.02 30.14
N LEU A 374 14.12 15.27 30.17
CA LEU A 374 15.40 15.76 30.68
C LEU A 374 16.07 16.75 29.72
N GLN A 375 15.92 16.52 28.41
CA GLN A 375 16.49 17.37 27.36
C GLN A 375 15.72 18.70 27.22
N HIS A 376 14.39 18.65 27.27
CA HIS A 376 13.51 19.80 27.05
C HIS A 376 12.95 20.32 28.37
N GLN A 377 13.72 21.17 29.04
CA GLN A 377 13.30 21.81 30.29
C GLN A 377 12.22 22.88 30.04
N GLY A 378 11.21 22.91 30.90
CA GLY A 378 10.11 23.88 30.85
C GLY A 378 8.82 23.32 30.26
N VAL A 379 7.72 24.06 30.45
CA VAL A 379 6.38 23.67 29.99
C VAL A 379 6.29 23.75 28.47
N VAL A 380 5.83 22.67 27.83
CA VAL A 380 5.59 22.68 26.39
C VAL A 380 4.31 23.48 26.13
N SER A 381 4.44 24.57 25.38
CA SER A 381 3.30 25.46 25.07
C SER A 381 2.15 24.69 24.39
N THR A 382 0.92 25.00 24.77
CA THR A 382 -0.29 24.48 24.11
C THR A 382 -0.76 25.36 22.95
N THR A 383 -0.17 26.55 22.76
CA THR A 383 -0.56 27.50 21.70
C THR A 383 0.32 27.38 20.47
N MET A 384 -0.29 27.15 19.31
CA MET A 384 0.42 26.97 18.03
C MET A 384 1.01 28.26 17.45
N SER A 385 0.69 29.44 18.01
CA SER A 385 0.92 30.76 17.40
C SER A 385 2.38 31.26 17.46
N GLY A 386 3.37 30.40 17.73
CA GLY A 386 4.79 30.78 17.71
C GLY A 386 5.81 29.66 17.98
N SER A 387 5.38 28.46 18.43
CA SER A 387 6.27 27.39 18.93
C SER A 387 6.45 26.18 18.02
N LEU A 388 5.81 26.15 16.84
CA LEU A 388 5.87 25.03 15.88
C LEU A 388 7.30 24.67 15.41
N ASN A 389 8.25 25.60 15.57
CA ASN A 389 9.66 25.39 15.22
C ASN A 389 10.56 24.98 16.39
N SER A 390 10.04 24.85 17.61
CA SER A 390 10.86 24.36 18.73
C SER A 390 11.11 22.85 18.62
N ALA A 391 12.33 22.43 18.93
CA ALA A 391 12.71 21.00 18.91
C ALA A 391 11.78 20.15 19.79
N ALA A 392 11.42 20.64 20.98
CA ALA A 392 10.48 19.99 21.89
C ALA A 392 9.12 19.67 21.24
N HIS A 393 8.57 20.57 20.41
CA HIS A 393 7.29 20.32 19.72
C HIS A 393 7.43 19.28 18.62
N ARG A 394 8.57 19.28 17.88
CA ARG A 394 8.83 18.26 16.85
C ARG A 394 8.95 16.88 17.49
N ASP A 395 9.73 16.75 18.56
CA ASP A 395 9.94 15.47 19.25
C ASP A 395 8.65 14.96 19.88
N LEU A 396 7.88 15.86 20.48
CA LEU A 396 6.57 15.53 21.04
C LEU A 396 5.58 15.08 19.95
N SER A 397 5.58 15.72 18.78
CA SER A 397 4.76 15.28 17.64
C SER A 397 5.14 13.86 17.19
N GLN A 398 6.43 13.57 17.04
CA GLN A 398 6.91 12.23 16.66
C GLN A 398 6.55 11.19 17.74
N LEU A 399 6.68 11.56 19.02
CA LEU A 399 6.33 10.69 20.14
C LEU A 399 4.82 10.37 20.19
N VAL A 400 3.96 11.36 19.96
CA VAL A 400 2.51 11.17 19.85
C VAL A 400 2.14 10.28 18.67
N GLU A 401 2.78 10.49 17.52
CA GLU A 401 2.56 9.64 16.35
C GLU A 401 3.01 8.20 16.62
N ALA A 402 4.18 7.99 17.22
CA ALA A 402 4.64 6.68 17.64
C ALA A 402 3.67 6.02 18.64
N ALA A 403 3.14 6.76 19.61
CA ALA A 403 2.12 6.26 20.53
C ALA A 403 0.84 5.82 19.78
N ALA A 404 0.37 6.62 18.82
CA ALA A 404 -0.78 6.25 18.00
C ALA A 404 -0.54 5.00 17.17
N LEU A 405 0.66 4.86 16.58
CA LEU A 405 1.04 3.65 15.83
C LEU A 405 1.09 2.42 16.73
N SER A 406 1.66 2.54 17.93
CA SER A 406 1.67 1.44 18.92
C SER A 406 0.26 1.02 19.34
N ALA A 407 -0.68 1.96 19.38
CA ALA A 407 -2.04 1.74 19.82
C ALA A 407 -2.92 1.03 18.78
N ARG A 408 -2.40 0.79 17.57
CA ARG A 408 -3.16 0.15 16.51
C ARG A 408 -3.70 -1.22 16.91
N ALA A 409 -4.92 -1.53 16.49
CA ALA A 409 -5.56 -2.83 16.68
C ALA A 409 -6.65 -3.06 15.61
N ALA A 410 -7.04 -4.32 15.42
CA ALA A 410 -8.17 -4.66 14.56
C ALA A 410 -9.51 -4.19 15.16
N ASP A 411 -9.63 -4.22 16.49
CA ASP A 411 -10.79 -3.74 17.21
C ASP A 411 -10.67 -2.24 17.56
N GLY A 412 -11.69 -1.47 17.17
CA GLY A 412 -11.75 -0.03 17.40
C GLY A 412 -11.66 0.33 18.89
N PRO A 413 -12.55 -0.17 19.76
CA PRO A 413 -12.48 0.05 21.21
C PRO A 413 -11.11 -0.29 21.81
N GLU A 414 -10.52 -1.44 21.45
CA GLU A 414 -9.18 -1.81 21.90
C GLU A 414 -8.13 -0.76 21.52
N SER A 415 -8.13 -0.29 20.27
CA SER A 415 -7.16 0.71 19.81
C SER A 415 -7.27 2.06 20.54
N PHE A 416 -8.49 2.50 20.85
CA PHE A 416 -8.71 3.73 21.62
C PHE A 416 -8.26 3.56 23.07
N SER A 417 -8.58 2.42 23.70
CA SER A 417 -8.08 2.11 25.04
C SER A 417 -6.56 2.12 25.09
N ARG A 418 -5.88 1.54 24.09
CA ARG A 418 -4.42 1.53 23.97
C ARG A 418 -3.83 2.92 23.76
N LEU A 419 -4.47 3.76 22.96
CA LEU A 419 -4.04 5.14 22.76
C LEU A 419 -4.13 5.93 24.08
N GLY A 420 -5.24 5.77 24.80
CA GLY A 420 -5.46 6.38 26.10
C GLY A 420 -4.40 5.97 27.14
N ASP A 421 -4.10 4.68 27.27
CA ASP A 421 -3.05 4.17 28.17
C ASP A 421 -1.66 4.70 27.80
N ALA A 422 -1.29 4.63 26.52
CA ALA A 422 0.00 5.13 26.05
C ALA A 422 0.18 6.61 26.38
N LEU A 423 -0.80 7.47 26.03
CA LEU A 423 -0.70 8.90 26.29
C LEU A 423 -0.65 9.25 27.79
N VAL A 424 -1.34 8.49 28.66
CA VAL A 424 -1.26 8.67 30.12
C VAL A 424 0.14 8.35 30.64
N ARG A 425 0.74 7.25 30.19
CA ARG A 425 2.11 6.88 30.59
C ARG A 425 3.15 7.89 30.11
N LEU A 426 3.00 8.38 28.88
CA LEU A 426 3.86 9.44 28.35
C LEU A 426 3.73 10.74 29.15
N ALA A 427 2.52 11.11 29.57
CA ALA A 427 2.30 12.26 30.44
C ALA A 427 2.97 12.11 31.81
N ALA A 428 2.92 10.91 32.39
CA ALA A 428 3.62 10.63 33.65
C ALA A 428 5.15 10.72 33.51
N ALA A 429 5.69 10.24 32.38
CA ALA A 429 7.12 10.27 32.09
C ALA A 429 7.62 11.67 31.67
N TRP A 430 6.76 12.50 31.06
CA TRP A 430 7.06 13.87 30.67
C TRP A 430 5.95 14.84 31.12
N PRO A 431 5.91 15.21 32.43
CA PRO A 431 4.81 16.01 32.99
C PRO A 431 4.61 17.36 32.31
N ASN A 432 5.70 18.00 31.88
CA ASN A 432 5.64 19.29 31.18
C ASN A 432 4.92 19.24 29.82
N ALA A 433 4.75 18.05 29.23
CA ALA A 433 4.00 17.83 27.99
C ALA A 433 2.55 17.38 28.23
N ALA A 434 2.18 17.03 29.48
CA ALA A 434 0.84 16.57 29.86
C ALA A 434 -0.31 17.50 29.39
N PRO A 435 -0.18 18.85 29.46
CA PRO A 435 -1.22 19.74 28.95
C PRO A 435 -1.53 19.52 27.46
N LEU A 436 -0.53 19.22 26.62
CA LEU A 436 -0.72 18.98 25.20
C LEU A 436 -1.38 17.61 24.95
N PHE A 437 -0.92 16.57 25.64
CA PHE A 437 -1.54 15.25 25.52
C PHE A 437 -3.03 15.29 25.93
N ARG A 438 -3.39 16.09 26.93
CA ARG A 438 -4.79 16.32 27.34
C ARG A 438 -5.60 17.00 26.24
N VAL A 439 -5.03 17.99 25.55
CA VAL A 439 -5.66 18.64 24.39
C VAL A 439 -5.87 17.64 23.26
N ILE A 440 -4.87 16.79 22.98
CA ILE A 440 -4.97 15.73 21.97
C ILE A 440 -6.11 14.78 22.33
N LEU A 441 -6.14 14.20 23.54
CA LEU A 441 -7.23 13.31 23.96
C LEU A 441 -8.60 13.97 23.87
N SER A 442 -8.72 15.22 24.32
CA SER A 442 -9.98 15.97 24.26
C SER A 442 -10.44 16.14 22.80
N ASN A 443 -9.53 16.48 21.89
CA ASN A 443 -9.82 16.62 20.47
C ASN A 443 -10.23 15.30 19.83
N VAL A 444 -9.58 14.19 20.17
CA VAL A 444 -9.96 12.85 19.70
C VAL A 444 -11.37 12.52 20.18
N MET A 445 -11.67 12.72 21.46
CA MET A 445 -12.99 12.41 22.02
C MET A 445 -14.13 13.21 21.37
N VAL A 446 -13.87 14.47 21.00
CA VAL A 446 -14.86 15.35 20.35
C VAL A 446 -15.10 14.98 18.89
N ARG A 447 -14.08 14.48 18.19
CA ARG A 447 -14.12 14.22 16.74
C ARG A 447 -14.54 12.79 16.40
N GLU A 448 -14.38 11.85 17.31
CA GLU A 448 -14.64 10.43 17.08
C GLU A 448 -16.03 10.00 17.60
N PRO A 449 -16.64 8.95 17.02
CA PRO A 449 -17.92 8.43 17.47
C PRO A 449 -17.94 8.12 18.97
N THR A 450 -19.05 8.45 19.65
CA THR A 450 -19.20 8.26 21.10
C THR A 450 -18.91 6.83 21.56
N ALA A 451 -19.24 5.83 20.74
CA ALA A 451 -18.98 4.42 21.04
C ALA A 451 -17.49 4.10 21.21
N LEU A 452 -16.59 4.82 20.53
CA LEU A 452 -15.13 4.67 20.64
C LEU A 452 -14.56 5.63 21.69
N SER A 453 -15.03 6.88 21.68
CA SER A 453 -14.55 7.93 22.59
C SER A 453 -14.76 7.62 24.08
N LYS A 454 -15.74 6.76 24.43
CA LYS A 454 -15.96 6.31 25.82
C LYS A 454 -14.73 5.60 26.42
N GLU A 455 -13.93 4.93 25.60
CA GLU A 455 -12.73 4.21 26.05
C GLU A 455 -11.63 5.17 26.52
N LEU A 456 -11.64 6.42 26.03
CA LEU A 456 -10.67 7.45 26.41
C LEU A 456 -11.05 8.22 27.69
N TRP A 457 -12.28 8.06 28.19
CA TRP A 457 -12.79 8.88 29.30
C TRP A 457 -11.96 8.71 30.58
N LYS A 458 -11.61 7.47 30.92
CA LYS A 458 -10.76 7.18 32.09
C LYS A 458 -9.39 7.83 31.96
N SER A 459 -8.76 7.69 30.80
CA SER A 459 -7.46 8.31 30.51
C SER A 459 -7.51 9.83 30.59
N LEU A 460 -8.58 10.46 30.09
CA LEU A 460 -8.77 11.91 30.19
C LEU A 460 -8.93 12.37 31.64
N LEU A 461 -9.65 11.61 32.48
CA LEU A 461 -9.79 11.93 33.91
C LEU A 461 -8.46 11.84 34.65
N VAL A 462 -7.67 10.78 34.41
CA VAL A 462 -6.31 10.67 34.94
C VAL A 462 -5.44 11.82 34.46
N MET A 463 -5.56 12.22 33.19
CA MET A 463 -4.80 13.36 32.65
C MET A 463 -5.07 14.71 33.30
N ARG A 464 -6.19 14.86 34.01
CA ARG A 464 -6.51 16.10 34.74
C ARG A 464 -5.75 16.23 36.06
N THR A 465 -5.08 15.17 36.52
CA THR A 465 -4.29 15.20 37.76
C THR A 465 -2.82 15.57 37.52
N TYR A 466 -2.38 15.61 36.25
CA TYR A 466 -1.03 16.03 35.86
C TYR A 466 -0.95 17.53 35.58
#